data_AF-A0A7S1G273-F1
#
_entry.id   AF-A0A7S1G273-F1
#
_cell.length_a   1.000
_cell.length_b   1.000
_cell.length_c   1.000
_cell.angle_alpha   90.00
_cell.angle_beta   90.00
_cell.angle_gamma   90.00
#
_symmetry.space_group_name_H-M   'P 1'
#
loop_
_entity.id
_entity.type
_entity.pdbx_description
1 polymer ?
#
loop_
_entity_poly.entity_id
_entity_poly.type
_entity_poly.pdbx_seq_one_letter_code
_entity_poly.pdbx_strand_id
1 'polypeptide(L)'
;RVLCDTSPAALRSLDSHEISIINTIFTVLLFSFHSVNYRYAYPLSRSLPKKLKMSNLVKITFLVALSLLACLSNVTAVADVAADPNCPSRESIIQCASKHLDTNGNKMLEKKELEDAIDTLPWYMKGVLKIIGSTDMIMKKCDYDKDGAIDMVKDMEANKETCLATC
;
A
#
# COMPACT_ATOMS: atom_id res chain seq x y z
N ARG A 1 -3.53 23.75 1.48
CA ARG A 1 -4.56 24.29 0.54
C ARG A 1 -4.48 23.64 -0.84
N VAL A 2 -3.29 23.33 -1.38
CA VAL A 2 -3.14 22.78 -2.75
C VAL A 2 -3.65 21.33 -2.93
N LEU A 3 -3.55 20.46 -1.92
CA LEU A 3 -3.87 19.03 -2.07
C LEU A 3 -5.36 18.63 -2.02
N CYS A 4 -6.24 19.53 -1.56
CA CYS A 4 -7.69 19.25 -1.53
C CYS A 4 -8.44 19.78 -2.74
N ASP A 5 -7.82 20.73 -3.44
CA ASP A 5 -8.34 21.31 -4.67
C ASP A 5 -7.75 20.63 -5.91
N THR A 6 -6.73 19.78 -5.74
CA THR A 6 -6.37 18.78 -6.74
C THR A 6 -7.48 17.76 -6.85
N SER A 7 -8.49 18.11 -7.66
CA SER A 7 -9.40 17.19 -8.34
C SER A 7 -8.68 15.89 -8.70
N PRO A 8 -9.35 14.71 -8.71
CA PRO A 8 -8.76 13.43 -9.12
C PRO A 8 -8.07 13.45 -10.50
N ALA A 9 -8.19 14.54 -11.26
CA ALA A 9 -7.35 14.87 -12.40
C ALA A 9 -5.83 15.00 -12.09
N ALA A 10 -5.41 15.40 -10.89
CA ALA A 10 -3.99 15.59 -10.56
C ALA A 10 -3.25 14.27 -10.27
N LEU A 11 -3.97 13.21 -9.89
CA LEU A 11 -3.44 11.84 -9.85
C LEU A 11 -3.14 11.27 -11.24
N ARG A 12 -3.46 12.00 -12.33
CA ARG A 12 -3.03 11.68 -13.70
C ARG A 12 -1.66 12.26 -14.07
N SER A 13 -0.97 12.94 -13.13
CA SER A 13 0.40 13.41 -13.31
C SER A 13 1.43 12.54 -12.59
N LEU A 14 1.14 11.26 -12.36
CA LEU A 14 2.21 10.27 -12.41
C LEU A 14 2.56 10.16 -13.88
N ASP A 15 3.66 10.79 -14.29
CA ASP A 15 4.16 10.73 -15.65
C ASP A 15 4.02 9.30 -16.18
N SER A 16 3.54 9.15 -17.41
CA SER A 16 3.37 7.86 -18.10
C SER A 16 4.61 6.95 -18.00
N HIS A 17 5.76 7.52 -17.67
CA HIS A 17 7.03 6.85 -17.41
C HIS A 17 7.10 6.12 -16.06
N GLU A 18 6.57 6.68 -14.98
CA GLU A 18 6.53 6.06 -13.63
C GLU A 18 5.58 4.84 -13.62
N ILE A 19 4.43 4.97 -14.28
CA ILE A 19 3.47 3.87 -14.44
C ILE A 19 4.12 2.73 -15.25
N SER A 20 4.93 3.03 -16.26
CA SER A 20 5.66 2.02 -17.04
C SER A 20 6.67 1.25 -16.19
N ILE A 21 7.37 1.92 -15.28
CA ILE A 21 8.35 1.29 -14.38
C ILE A 21 7.63 0.37 -13.39
N ILE A 22 6.55 0.84 -12.74
CA ILE A 22 5.77 0.03 -11.80
C ILE A 22 5.18 -1.19 -12.50
N ASN A 23 4.65 -1.03 -13.73
CA ASN A 23 4.07 -2.15 -14.48
C ASN A 23 5.14 -3.15 -14.92
N THR A 24 6.35 -2.68 -15.23
CA THR A 24 7.48 -3.56 -15.57
C THR A 24 7.97 -4.33 -14.34
N ILE A 25 8.11 -3.66 -13.19
CA ILE A 25 8.47 -4.30 -11.92
C ILE A 25 7.41 -5.34 -11.53
N PHE A 26 6.13 -4.99 -11.61
CA PHE A 26 5.03 -5.90 -11.31
C PHE A 26 4.98 -7.10 -12.27
N THR A 27 5.24 -6.89 -13.56
CA THR A 27 5.31 -7.98 -14.56
C THR A 27 6.49 -8.91 -14.28
N VAL A 28 7.67 -8.38 -13.93
CA VAL A 28 8.86 -9.17 -13.60
C VAL A 28 8.64 -9.98 -12.31
N LEU A 29 7.99 -9.39 -11.29
CA LEU A 29 7.61 -10.08 -10.07
C LEU A 29 6.58 -11.18 -10.37
N LEU A 30 5.51 -10.89 -11.12
CA LEU A 30 4.51 -11.88 -11.50
C LEU A 30 5.10 -13.03 -12.32
N PHE A 31 6.02 -12.78 -13.25
CA PHE A 31 6.71 -13.83 -14.01
C PHE A 31 7.59 -14.70 -13.12
N SER A 32 8.23 -14.09 -12.13
CA SER A 32 9.03 -14.81 -11.13
C SER A 32 8.15 -15.72 -10.26
N PHE A 33 6.95 -15.27 -9.86
CA PHE A 33 6.00 -16.08 -9.10
C PHE A 33 5.29 -17.14 -9.94
N HIS A 34 4.95 -16.88 -11.20
CA HIS A 34 4.36 -17.89 -12.10
C HIS A 34 5.33 -19.04 -12.41
N SER A 35 6.63 -18.74 -12.50
CA SER A 35 7.66 -19.77 -12.68
C SER A 35 7.79 -20.70 -11.46
N VAL A 36 7.35 -20.27 -10.28
CA VAL A 36 7.40 -21.05 -9.03
C VAL A 36 6.10 -21.84 -8.80
N ASN A 37 4.95 -21.37 -9.29
CA ASN A 37 3.64 -21.98 -8.99
C ASN A 37 3.18 -23.10 -9.93
N TYR A 38 3.91 -23.45 -10.99
CA TYR A 38 3.61 -24.62 -11.84
C TYR A 38 4.06 -25.97 -11.23
N ARG A 39 4.09 -26.09 -9.88
CA ARG A 39 4.52 -27.31 -9.18
C ARG A 39 3.64 -27.75 -8.02
N TYR A 40 2.39 -27.33 -7.90
CA TYR A 40 1.49 -27.92 -6.89
C TYR A 40 0.06 -28.11 -7.39
N ALA A 41 -0.15 -29.14 -8.21
CA ALA A 41 -1.37 -29.94 -8.20
C ALA A 41 -1.13 -31.22 -9.01
N TYR A 42 -0.92 -32.34 -8.32
CA TYR A 42 -1.59 -33.65 -8.48
C TYR A 42 -0.77 -34.72 -7.74
N PRO A 43 -1.40 -35.57 -6.90
CA PRO A 43 -0.73 -36.67 -6.25
C PRO A 43 -0.81 -37.90 -7.15
N LEU A 44 0.32 -38.45 -7.62
CA LEU A 44 0.42 -39.89 -7.85
C LEU A 44 1.87 -40.31 -8.12
N SER A 45 2.32 -41.26 -7.30
CA SER A 45 3.40 -42.22 -7.51
C SER A 45 3.94 -42.30 -8.95
N ARG A 46 5.19 -41.87 -9.17
CA ARG A 46 6.17 -42.51 -10.08
C ARG A 46 7.54 -41.82 -9.98
N SER A 47 8.54 -42.68 -9.77
CA SER A 47 10.00 -42.51 -9.88
C SER A 47 10.54 -41.12 -10.26
N LEU A 48 11.18 -40.46 -9.28
CA LEU A 48 12.08 -39.33 -9.50
C LEU A 48 13.27 -39.75 -10.40
N PRO A 49 13.52 -39.10 -11.55
CA PRO A 49 14.80 -39.20 -12.23
C PRO A 49 15.86 -38.44 -11.41
N LYS A 50 16.70 -39.20 -10.71
CA LYS A 50 17.91 -38.73 -10.04
C LYS A 50 18.93 -38.25 -11.09
N LYS A 51 18.86 -37.01 -11.57
CA LYS A 51 20.02 -36.22 -12.08
C LYS A 51 19.60 -34.77 -12.40
N LEU A 52 19.12 -34.02 -11.40
CA LEU A 52 19.24 -32.55 -11.47
C LEU A 52 20.66 -32.19 -11.03
N LYS A 53 21.49 -31.68 -11.94
CA LYS A 53 22.84 -31.20 -11.64
C LYS A 53 22.74 -30.02 -10.66
N MET A 54 23.11 -30.25 -9.40
CA MET A 54 23.13 -29.28 -8.29
C MET A 54 23.87 -27.96 -8.58
N SER A 55 24.66 -27.87 -9.66
CA SER A 55 25.46 -26.68 -9.99
C SER A 55 24.64 -25.45 -10.39
N ASN A 56 23.46 -25.61 -11.02
CA ASN A 56 22.68 -24.47 -11.49
C ASN A 56 21.73 -23.91 -10.43
N LEU A 57 21.30 -24.73 -9.46
CA LEU A 57 20.40 -24.28 -8.39
C LEU A 57 21.11 -23.30 -7.45
N VAL A 58 22.37 -23.58 -7.10
CA VAL A 58 23.18 -22.71 -6.22
C VAL A 58 23.41 -21.33 -6.85
N LYS A 59 23.57 -21.25 -8.17
CA LYS A 59 23.77 -19.98 -8.88
C LYS A 59 22.53 -19.09 -8.85
N ILE A 60 21.34 -19.68 -8.98
CA ILE A 60 20.08 -18.93 -8.95
C ILE A 60 19.83 -18.37 -7.55
N THR A 61 20.03 -19.17 -6.49
CA THR A 61 19.84 -18.70 -5.11
C THR A 61 20.80 -17.57 -4.74
N PHE A 62 22.04 -17.62 -5.23
CA PHE A 62 23.04 -16.57 -4.98
C PHE A 62 22.68 -15.25 -5.68
N LEU A 63 22.17 -15.30 -6.91
CA LEU A 63 21.75 -14.09 -7.64
C LEU A 63 20.52 -13.41 -7.00
N VAL A 64 19.54 -14.18 -6.54
CA VAL A 64 18.36 -13.64 -5.86
C VAL A 64 18.74 -13.02 -4.51
N ALA A 65 19.62 -13.67 -3.74
CA ALA A 65 20.10 -13.13 -2.47
C ALA A 65 20.90 -11.83 -2.64
N LEU A 66 21.76 -11.75 -3.67
CA LEU A 66 22.54 -10.54 -3.97
C LEU A 66 21.63 -9.38 -4.41
N SER A 67 20.59 -9.66 -5.19
CA SER A 67 19.57 -8.67 -5.57
C SER A 67 18.76 -8.17 -4.38
N LEU A 68 18.39 -9.07 -3.45
CA LEU A 68 17.67 -8.67 -2.23
C LEU A 68 18.55 -7.81 -1.33
N LEU A 69 19.83 -8.17 -1.17
CA LEU A 69 20.78 -7.45 -0.33
C LEU A 69 21.00 -6.01 -0.81
N ALA A 70 21.01 -5.79 -2.13
CA ALA A 70 21.12 -4.45 -2.71
C ALA A 70 19.89 -3.56 -2.43
N CYS A 71 18.70 -4.15 -2.24
CA CYS A 71 17.48 -3.39 -1.92
C CYS A 71 17.40 -2.99 -0.44
N LEU A 72 18.07 -3.70 0.46
CA LEU A 72 18.02 -3.46 1.91
C LEU A 72 18.87 -2.26 2.35
N SER A 73 19.82 -1.79 1.53
CA SER A 73 20.78 -0.74 1.90
C SER A 73 20.20 0.68 1.93
N ASN A 74 18.94 0.90 1.51
CA ASN A 74 18.35 2.24 1.42
C ASN A 74 17.37 2.58 2.55
N VAL A 75 17.19 1.69 3.55
CA VAL A 75 16.23 1.89 4.65
C VAL A 75 16.96 2.24 5.95
N THR A 76 17.83 3.26 5.93
CA THR A 76 18.33 3.88 7.15
C THR A 76 18.56 5.37 6.93
N ALA A 77 17.49 6.16 7.04
CA ALA A 77 17.60 7.59 7.27
C ALA A 77 16.37 8.06 8.05
N VAL A 78 16.40 7.85 9.37
CA VAL A 78 15.58 8.64 10.30
C VAL A 78 16.34 9.95 10.47
N ALA A 79 16.04 10.93 9.63
CA ALA A 79 16.59 12.28 9.69
C ALA A 79 15.45 13.24 10.06
N ASP A 80 15.74 14.16 10.97
CA ASP A 80 14.91 15.32 11.28
C ASP A 80 14.35 15.94 9.99
N VAL A 81 13.02 15.87 9.84
CA VAL A 81 12.31 16.13 8.60
C VAL A 81 12.29 17.64 8.36
N ALA A 82 13.25 18.12 7.56
CA ALA A 82 12.98 19.30 6.74
C ALA A 82 11.69 18.99 5.97
N ALA A 83 10.62 19.76 6.21
CA ALA A 83 9.29 19.50 5.69
C ALA A 83 9.35 19.18 4.19
N ASP A 84 9.23 17.89 3.86
CA ASP A 84 9.30 17.43 2.48
C ASP A 84 8.12 18.09 1.74
N PRO A 85 8.36 18.88 0.68
CA PRO A 85 7.29 19.50 -0.10
C PRO A 85 6.29 18.48 -0.66
N ASN A 86 6.65 17.18 -0.71
CA ASN A 86 5.77 16.10 -1.12
C ASN A 86 4.95 15.49 0.03
N CYS A 87 5.27 15.76 1.30
CA CYS A 87 4.48 15.29 2.43
C CYS A 87 3.60 16.42 3.00
N PRO A 88 2.29 16.42 2.73
CA PRO A 88 1.38 17.34 3.40
C PRO A 88 1.40 17.19 4.92
N SER A 89 1.15 18.30 5.60
CA SER A 89 0.88 18.24 7.04
C SER A 89 -0.32 17.33 7.32
N ARG A 90 -0.24 16.56 8.40
CA ARG A 90 -1.29 15.64 8.84
C ARG A 90 -2.65 16.33 8.97
N GLU A 91 -2.66 17.53 9.55
CA GLU A 91 -3.86 18.34 9.71
C GLU A 91 -4.50 18.70 8.36
N SER A 92 -3.68 18.94 7.33
CA SER A 92 -4.18 19.22 5.99
C SER A 92 -4.84 17.98 5.36
N ILE A 93 -4.27 16.79 5.57
CA ILE A 93 -4.85 15.53 5.08
C ILE A 93 -6.19 15.25 5.78
N ILE A 94 -6.23 15.39 7.10
CA ILE A 94 -7.45 15.16 7.90
C ILE A 94 -8.56 16.14 7.48
N GLN A 95 -8.25 17.43 7.33
CA GLN A 95 -9.21 18.41 6.83
C GLN A 95 -9.69 18.11 5.41
N CYS A 96 -8.83 17.50 4.59
CA CYS A 96 -9.20 17.06 3.26
C CYS A 96 -10.19 15.90 3.30
N ALA A 97 -9.83 14.89 4.09
CA ALA A 97 -10.60 13.68 4.27
C ALA A 97 -11.98 14.03 4.82
N SER A 98 -12.06 14.89 5.85
CA SER A 98 -13.35 15.33 6.38
C SER A 98 -14.18 16.03 5.31
N LYS A 99 -13.62 16.96 4.53
CA LYS A 99 -14.39 17.69 3.52
C LYS A 99 -14.99 16.79 2.41
N HIS A 100 -14.29 15.72 2.03
CA HIS A 100 -14.66 14.90 0.86
C HIS A 100 -15.28 13.55 1.23
N LEU A 101 -15.02 13.03 2.43
CA LEU A 101 -15.47 11.71 2.86
C LEU A 101 -16.61 11.78 3.88
N ASP A 102 -16.69 12.84 4.70
CA ASP A 102 -17.84 13.06 5.61
C ASP A 102 -19.01 13.63 4.79
N THR A 103 -19.86 12.73 4.31
CA THR A 103 -20.98 13.06 3.43
C THR A 103 -22.18 13.61 4.20
N ASN A 104 -22.31 13.24 5.47
CA ASN A 104 -23.42 13.63 6.33
C ASN A 104 -23.13 14.92 7.14
N GLY A 105 -21.87 15.37 7.18
CA GLY A 105 -21.42 16.59 7.83
C GLY A 105 -21.37 16.50 9.36
N ASN A 106 -21.30 15.30 9.93
CA ASN A 106 -21.28 15.09 11.38
C ASN A 106 -19.89 15.28 12.01
N LYS A 107 -18.86 15.58 11.20
CA LYS A 107 -17.42 15.70 11.57
C LYS A 107 -16.79 14.40 12.05
N MET A 108 -17.43 13.29 11.79
CA MET A 108 -16.96 11.94 12.05
C MET A 108 -16.93 11.21 10.73
N LEU A 109 -16.01 10.27 10.57
CA LEU A 109 -15.95 9.45 9.37
C LEU A 109 -16.46 8.06 9.72
N GLU A 110 -17.71 7.79 9.33
CA GLU A 110 -18.32 6.50 9.61
C GLU A 110 -17.72 5.41 8.70
N LYS A 111 -17.71 4.17 9.18
CA LYS A 111 -17.24 3.03 8.39
C LYS A 111 -17.89 2.97 7.01
N LYS A 112 -19.19 3.24 6.93
CA LYS A 112 -19.98 3.19 5.69
C LYS A 112 -19.52 4.24 4.68
N GLU A 113 -19.26 5.47 5.13
CA GLU A 113 -18.80 6.55 4.25
C GLU A 113 -17.41 6.25 3.69
N LEU A 114 -16.55 5.65 4.51
CA LEU A 114 -15.23 5.20 4.08
C LEU A 114 -15.31 4.03 3.08
N GLU A 115 -16.22 3.07 3.30
CA GLU A 115 -16.50 1.98 2.35
C GLU A 115 -17.05 2.52 1.02
N ASP A 116 -18.06 3.40 1.08
CA ASP A 116 -18.67 3.99 -0.11
C ASP A 116 -17.62 4.77 -0.92
N ALA A 117 -16.73 5.53 -0.25
CA ALA A 117 -15.63 6.24 -0.90
C ALA A 117 -14.63 5.28 -1.57
N ILE A 118 -14.21 4.21 -0.87
CA ILE A 118 -13.34 3.18 -1.46
C ILE A 118 -14.03 2.50 -2.64
N ASP A 119 -15.35 2.34 -2.57
CA ASP A 119 -16.11 1.69 -3.62
C ASP A 119 -16.26 2.52 -4.89
N THR A 120 -16.19 3.85 -4.78
CA THR A 120 -16.11 4.74 -5.94
C THR A 120 -14.76 4.69 -6.66
N LEU A 121 -13.71 4.17 -6.02
CA LEU A 121 -12.38 4.15 -6.61
C LEU A 121 -12.30 3.15 -7.78
N PRO A 122 -11.49 3.45 -8.80
CA PRO A 122 -11.22 2.51 -9.88
C PRO A 122 -10.69 1.18 -9.35
N TRP A 123 -11.06 0.08 -10.02
CA TRP A 123 -10.74 -1.29 -9.60
C TRP A 123 -9.24 -1.53 -9.31
N TYR A 124 -8.33 -0.85 -10.02
CA TYR A 124 -6.89 -0.99 -9.81
C TYR A 124 -6.43 -0.38 -8.48
N MET A 125 -7.05 0.72 -8.02
CA MET A 125 -6.77 1.31 -6.70
C MET A 125 -7.32 0.44 -5.57
N LYS A 126 -8.48 -0.19 -5.79
CA LYS A 126 -9.05 -1.16 -4.82
C LYS A 126 -8.09 -2.32 -4.54
N GLY A 127 -7.36 -2.79 -5.55
CA GLY A 127 -6.35 -3.84 -5.40
C GLY A 127 -5.20 -3.43 -4.46
N VAL A 128 -4.73 -2.19 -4.59
CA VAL A 128 -3.66 -1.64 -3.73
C VAL A 128 -4.18 -1.41 -2.30
N LEU A 129 -5.37 -0.83 -2.15
CA LEU A 129 -5.98 -0.59 -0.84
C LEU A 129 -6.22 -1.89 -0.05
N LYS A 130 -6.55 -2.98 -0.74
CA LYS A 130 -6.69 -4.30 -0.11
C LYS A 130 -5.39 -4.81 0.53
N ILE A 131 -4.23 -4.35 0.02
CA ILE A 131 -2.90 -4.69 0.55
C ILE A 131 -2.50 -3.73 1.69
N ILE A 132 -2.78 -2.44 1.53
CA ILE A 132 -2.35 -1.40 2.48
C ILE A 132 -3.23 -1.38 3.76
N GLY A 133 -4.49 -1.80 3.65
CA GLY A 133 -5.39 -1.93 4.77
C GLY A 133 -6.81 -1.70 4.32
N SER A 134 -7.67 -2.70 4.47
CA SER A 134 -9.10 -2.55 4.29
C SER A 134 -9.65 -1.45 5.22
N THR A 135 -10.89 -1.01 4.96
CA THR A 135 -11.63 -0.11 5.85
C THR A 135 -11.54 -0.56 7.30
N ASP A 136 -11.66 -1.87 7.57
CA ASP A 136 -11.53 -2.43 8.93
C ASP A 136 -10.18 -2.15 9.58
N MET A 137 -9.08 -2.17 8.82
CA MET A 137 -7.74 -1.89 9.35
C MET A 137 -7.58 -0.40 9.65
N ILE A 138 -8.16 0.47 8.82
CA ILE A 138 -8.17 1.91 9.04
C ILE A 138 -8.96 2.22 10.30
N MET A 139 -10.20 1.73 10.41
CA MET A 139 -11.03 1.85 11.60
C MET A 139 -10.27 1.36 12.83
N LYS A 140 -9.73 0.14 12.79
CA LYS A 140 -9.00 -0.44 13.93
C LYS A 140 -7.80 0.41 14.42
N LYS A 141 -7.14 1.15 13.53
CA LYS A 141 -5.97 1.98 13.87
C LYS A 141 -6.33 3.40 14.26
N CYS A 142 -7.40 3.93 13.68
CA CYS A 142 -7.74 5.34 13.75
C CYS A 142 -8.88 5.63 14.72
N ASP A 143 -9.85 4.74 14.83
CA ASP A 143 -10.96 4.80 15.78
C ASP A 143 -10.44 4.47 17.19
N TYR A 144 -10.16 5.51 17.98
CA TYR A 144 -9.54 5.40 19.30
C TYR A 144 -10.52 4.88 20.35
N ASP A 145 -11.75 5.40 20.35
CA ASP A 145 -12.77 5.06 21.33
C ASP A 145 -13.69 3.90 20.92
N LYS A 146 -13.53 3.40 19.69
CA LYS A 146 -14.17 2.21 19.12
C LYS A 146 -15.68 2.38 18.96
N ASP A 147 -16.12 3.58 18.65
CA ASP A 147 -17.53 3.88 18.43
C ASP A 147 -18.02 3.54 17.01
N GLY A 148 -17.12 3.10 16.13
CA GLY A 148 -17.44 2.74 14.75
C GLY A 148 -17.44 3.93 13.79
N ALA A 149 -17.02 5.10 14.26
CA ALA A 149 -16.69 6.27 13.48
C ALA A 149 -15.27 6.76 13.85
N ILE A 150 -14.74 7.68 13.06
CA ILE A 150 -13.46 8.33 13.36
C ILE A 150 -13.75 9.81 13.56
N ASP A 151 -13.69 10.29 14.79
CA ASP A 151 -13.78 11.71 15.09
C ASP A 151 -12.51 12.43 14.60
N MET A 152 -12.70 13.40 13.70
CA MET A 152 -11.61 14.12 13.04
C MET A 152 -10.77 14.96 14.01
N VAL A 153 -11.29 15.27 15.20
CA VAL A 153 -10.61 16.05 16.24
C VAL A 153 -10.11 15.11 17.33
N LYS A 154 -11.00 14.33 17.95
CA LYS A 154 -10.68 13.57 19.16
C LYS A 154 -9.80 12.35 18.87
N ASP A 155 -10.20 11.52 17.91
CA ASP A 155 -9.48 10.27 17.62
C ASP A 155 -8.18 10.53 16.89
N MET A 156 -8.20 11.50 15.97
CA MET A 156 -6.99 11.96 15.31
C MET A 156 -6.01 12.60 16.29
N GLU A 157 -6.45 13.34 17.30
CA GLU A 157 -5.54 13.89 18.32
C GLU A 157 -4.98 12.79 19.23
N ALA A 158 -5.78 11.77 19.55
CA ALA A 158 -5.35 10.64 20.40
C ALA A 158 -4.38 9.69 19.70
N ASN A 159 -4.52 9.48 18.38
CA ASN A 159 -3.76 8.50 17.60
C ASN A 159 -2.75 9.16 16.63
N LYS A 160 -2.07 10.24 17.03
CA LYS A 160 -1.12 10.95 16.14
C LYS A 160 -0.02 10.07 15.58
N GLU A 161 0.49 9.17 16.39
CA GLU A 161 1.66 8.35 16.06
C GLU A 161 1.30 7.03 15.36
N THR A 162 0.01 6.66 15.34
CA THR A 162 -0.45 5.35 14.86
C THR A 162 -1.37 5.47 13.65
N CYS A 163 -2.23 6.48 13.63
CA CYS A 163 -3.13 6.77 12.52
C CYS A 163 -2.48 7.80 11.59
N LEU A 164 -2.17 7.36 10.35
CA LEU A 164 -1.48 8.14 9.31
C LEU A 164 -0.06 8.57 9.72
N ALA A 165 0.65 7.69 10.43
CA ALA A 165 1.98 7.94 10.96
C ALA A 165 3.08 8.12 9.89
N THR A 166 2.83 7.65 8.67
CA THR A 166 3.81 7.68 7.58
C THR A 166 3.18 8.36 6.36
N CYS A 167 3.70 9.55 6.03
CA CYS A 167 4.13 9.80 4.65
C CYS A 167 5.45 9.02 4.45
#